data_AF-A0A7W0W5S5-F1
#
_entry.id   AF-A0A7W0W5S5-F1
#
_cell.length_a   1.000
_cell.length_b   1.000
_cell.length_c   1.000
_cell.angle_alpha   90.00
_cell.angle_beta   90.00
_cell.angle_gamma   90.00
#
_symmetry.space_group_name_H-M   'P 1'
#
loop_
_entity.id
_entity.type
_entity.pdbx_description
1 polymer ?
#
loop_
_entity_poly.entity_id
_entity_poly.type
_entity_poly.pdbx_seq_one_letter_code
_entity_poly.pdbx_strand_id
1 'polypeptide(L)' 'MANPTLSLTHLVAQPRQRGAEKPPLLLLLHGVGANEEDLMGLAPFADPRFVVISARAPRRYQGGGYSWFDIY' A
#
# COMPACT_ATOMS: atom_id res chain seq x y z
N MET A 1 6.40 -6.46 21.17
CA MET A 1 6.95 -5.64 20.08
C MET A 1 5.99 -4.48 19.89
N ALA A 2 6.45 -3.23 19.98
CA ALA A 2 5.57 -2.07 19.77
C ALA A 2 5.02 -2.12 18.35
N ASN A 3 3.70 -1.99 18.20
CA ASN A 3 3.07 -1.89 16.88
C ASN A 3 3.10 -0.39 16.54
N PRO A 4 4.06 0.08 15.72
CA PRO A 4 4.17 1.51 15.45
C PRO A 4 2.86 1.98 14.82
N THR A 5 2.28 3.05 15.37
CA THR A 5 1.17 3.72 14.72
C THR A 5 1.72 4.40 13.46
N LEU A 6 1.41 3.84 12.30
CA LEU A 6 1.86 4.37 11.01
C LEU A 6 0.98 5.54 10.59
N SER A 7 1.57 6.54 9.94
CA SER A 7 0.89 7.79 9.58
C SER A 7 -0.23 7.65 8.54
N LEU A 8 -0.27 6.53 7.80
CA LEU A 8 -1.26 6.27 6.76
C LEU A 8 -1.93 4.92 6.99
N THR A 9 -3.23 4.85 6.69
CA THR A 9 -3.94 3.58 6.53
C THR A 9 -3.34 2.80 5.37
N HIS A 10 -3.09 1.51 5.57
CA HIS A 10 -2.43 0.68 4.57
C HIS A 10 -2.76 -0.80 4.78
N LEU A 11 -2.54 -1.58 3.74
CA LEU A 11 -2.53 -3.04 3.75
C LEU A 11 -1.09 -3.55 3.57
N VAL A 12 -0.80 -4.71 4.14
CA VAL A 12 0.51 -5.36 4.06
C VAL A 12 0.35 -6.78 3.53
N ALA A 13 1.14 -7.12 2.52
CA ALA A 13 1.37 -8.49 2.08
C ALA A 13 2.83 -8.87 2.34
N GLN A 14 3.03 -9.97 3.06
CA GLN A 14 4.36 -10.49 3.37
C GLN A 14 5.03 -11.06 2.11
N PRO A 15 6.39 -11.06 2.04
CA PRO A 15 7.11 -11.73 0.98
C PRO A 15 6.68 -13.19 0.84
N ARG A 16 6.52 -13.64 -0.41
CA ARG A 16 6.24 -15.05 -0.70
C ARG A 16 7.50 -15.90 -0.58
N GLN A 17 8.66 -15.34 -0.89
CA GLN A 17 9.96 -15.95 -0.65
C GLN A 17 10.48 -15.60 0.75
N ARG A 18 10.69 -16.62 1.58
CA ARG A 18 11.21 -16.49 2.95
C ARG A 18 12.74 -16.46 2.96
N GLY A 19 13.32 -15.96 4.06
CA GLY A 19 14.75 -16.07 4.36
C GLY A 19 15.58 -14.79 4.17
N ALA A 20 14.99 -13.71 3.66
CA ALA A 20 15.64 -12.41 3.68
C ALA A 20 15.43 -11.75 5.05
N GLU A 21 16.52 -11.36 5.73
CA GLU A 21 16.46 -10.57 6.97
C GLU A 21 15.82 -9.18 6.71
N LYS A 22 16.08 -8.61 5.52
CA LYS A 22 15.58 -7.31 5.08
C LYS A 22 15.03 -7.43 3.65
N PRO A 23 13.78 -7.88 3.47
CA PRO A 23 13.19 -7.98 2.15
C PRO A 23 13.04 -6.59 1.53
N PRO A 24 13.23 -6.45 0.21
CA PRO A 24 12.96 -5.19 -0.47
C PRO A 24 11.47 -4.83 -0.36
N LEU A 25 11.14 -3.54 -0.39
CA LEU A 25 9.77 -3.03 -0.30
C LEU A 25 9.23 -2.70 -1.70
N LEU A 26 8.01 -3.14 -1.99
CA LEU A 26 7.16 -2.59 -3.04
C LEU A 26 6.04 -1.76 -2.40
N LEU A 27 6.08 -0.44 -2.60
CA LEU A 27 5.04 0.48 -2.15
C LEU A 27 4.07 0.76 -3.29
N LEU A 28 2.79 0.44 -3.09
CA LEU A 28 1.72 0.69 -4.03
C LEU A 28 0.96 1.96 -3.62
N LEU A 29 0.80 2.88 -4.57
CA LEU A 29 0.07 4.13 -4.41
C LEU A 29 -1.06 4.14 -5.45
N HIS A 30 -2.29 4.06 -4.97
CA HIS A 30 -3.47 4.06 -5.83
C HIS A 30 -3.70 5.42 -6.53
N GLY A 31 -4.49 5.41 -7.61
CA GLY A 31 -4.91 6.61 -8.33
C GLY A 31 -5.96 7.44 -7.59
N VAL A 32 -6.31 8.62 -8.13
CA VAL A 32 -7.33 9.49 -7.53
C VAL A 32 -8.69 8.78 -7.47
N GLY A 33 -9.36 8.88 -6.33
CA GLY A 33 -10.70 8.32 -6.14
C GLY A 33 -10.72 6.83 -5.77
N ALA A 34 -9.56 6.20 -5.63
CA ALA A 34 -9.41 4.83 -5.16
C ALA A 34 -9.03 4.76 -3.67
N ASN A 35 -8.58 3.60 -3.20
CA ASN A 35 -8.14 3.35 -1.83
C ASN A 35 -6.99 2.30 -1.81
N GLU A 36 -6.55 1.88 -0.63
CA GLU A 36 -5.48 0.90 -0.41
C GLU A 36 -5.75 -0.51 -0.96
N GLU A 37 -6.99 -0.87 -1.28
CA GLU A 37 -7.34 -2.19 -1.83
C GLU A 37 -7.11 -2.27 -3.35
N ASP A 38 -7.17 -1.14 -4.04
CA ASP A 38 -7.23 -1.01 -5.52
C ASP A 38 -6.12 -1.79 -6.24
N LEU A 39 -4.88 -1.66 -5.77
CA LEU A 39 -3.72 -2.30 -6.38
C LEU A 39 -3.29 -3.58 -5.66
N MET A 40 -3.92 -3.94 -4.54
CA MET A 40 -3.50 -5.09 -3.73
C MET A 40 -3.60 -6.42 -4.49
N GLY A 41 -4.56 -6.54 -5.41
CA GLY A 41 -4.70 -7.69 -6.29
C GLY A 41 -3.49 -7.98 -7.18
N LEU A 42 -2.56 -7.02 -7.34
CA LEU A 42 -1.32 -7.21 -8.08
C LEU A 42 -0.22 -7.91 -7.27
N ALA A 43 -0.33 -7.95 -5.93
CA ALA A 43 0.70 -8.50 -5.06
C ALA A 43 1.11 -9.95 -5.42
N PRO A 44 0.20 -10.88 -5.76
CA PRO A 44 0.56 -12.24 -6.19
C PRO A 44 1.42 -12.32 -7.45
N PHE A 45 1.42 -11.28 -8.29
CA PHE A 45 2.18 -11.23 -9.55
C PHE A 45 3.51 -10.49 -9.44
N ALA A 46 3.73 -9.74 -8.36
CA ALA A 46 5.01 -9.09 -8.08
C ALA A 46 6.13 -10.11 -7.79
N ASP A 47 7.38 -9.70 -7.91
CA ASP A 47 8.55 -10.51 -7.51
C ASP A 47 8.35 -11.01 -6.06
N PRO A 48 8.48 -12.33 -5.81
CA PRO A 48 8.14 -12.93 -4.52
C PRO A 48 9.02 -12.48 -3.36
N ARG A 49 10.13 -11.77 -3.62
CA ARG A 49 11.03 -11.22 -2.60
C ARG A 49 10.48 -9.98 -1.91
N PHE A 50 9.52 -9.28 -2.52
CA PHE A 50 9.02 -8.02 -1.97
C PHE A 50 8.10 -8.23 -0.77
N VAL A 51 8.31 -7.42 0.28
CA VAL A 51 7.19 -7.04 1.15
C VAL A 51 6.39 -5.99 0.41
N VAL A 52 5.07 -6.15 0.34
CA VAL A 52 4.19 -5.23 -0.39
C VAL A 52 3.39 -4.43 0.62
N ILE A 53 3.41 -3.11 0.49
CA ILE A 53 2.56 -2.20 1.26
C ILE A 53 1.72 -1.41 0.26
N SER A 54 0.40 -1.41 0.41
CA SER A 54 -0.49 -0.53 -0.34
C SER A 54 -1.07 0.50 0.61
N ALA A 55 -0.80 1.78 0.32
CA ALA A 55 -1.18 2.88 1.20
C ALA A 55 -2.38 3.64 0.65
N ARG A 56 -3.30 4.01 1.56
CA ARG A 56 -4.42 4.90 1.28
C ARG A 56 -3.95 6.35 1.37
N ALA A 57 -4.31 7.15 0.37
CA ALA A 57 -4.07 8.57 0.41
C ALA A 57 -4.85 9.25 1.57
N PRO A 58 -4.30 10.27 2.24
CA PRO A 58 -4.87 10.77 3.50
C PRO A 58 -6.12 11.65 3.32
N ARG A 59 -6.41 12.13 2.11
CA ARG A 59 -7.50 13.08 1.85
C ARG A 59 -8.67 12.39 1.19
N ARG A 60 -9.90 12.70 1.63
CA ARG A 60 -11.12 12.24 0.95
C ARG A 60 -11.29 13.00 -0.37
N TYR A 61 -11.55 12.27 -1.45
CA TYR A 61 -11.87 12.87 -2.75
C TYR A 61 -13.39 13.03 -2.89
N GLN A 62 -13.84 14.16 -3.41
CA GLN A 62 -15.27 14.48 -3.52
C GLN A 62 -16.03 13.48 -4.41
N GLY A 63 -15.38 12.93 -5.44
CA GLY A 63 -15.94 11.88 -6.29
C GLY A 63 -15.98 10.47 -5.66
N GLY A 64 -15.64 10.33 -4.38
CA GLY A 64 -15.49 9.05 -3.68
C GLY A 64 -14.02 8.63 -3.54
N GLY A 65 -13.70 7.79 -2.56
CA GLY A 65 -12.32 7.33 -2.30
C GLY A 65 -11.39 8.43 -1.77
N TYR A 66 -10.13 8.42 -2.20
CA TYR A 66 -9.05 9.23 -1.63
C TYR A 66 -8.10 9.86 -2.68
N SER A 67 -7.42 10.95 -2.31
CA SER A 67 -6.40 11.62 -3.12
C SER A 67 -5.15 11.99 -2.30
N TRP A 68 -4.00 12.02 -2.97
CA TRP A 68 -2.69 12.33 -2.34
C TRP A 68 -2.47 13.83 -2.14
N PHE A 69 -3.06 14.62 -3.04
CA PHE A 69 -3.03 16.07 -3.05
C PHE A 69 -4.43 16.57 -3.38
N ASP A 70 -4.63 17.88 -3.23
CA ASP A 70 -5.89 18.52 -3.56
C ASP A 70 -6.10 18.48 -5.08
N ILE A 71 -7.25 17.96 -5.49
CA ILE A 71 -7.69 17.89 -6.88
C ILE A 71 -8.72 19.00 -7.05
N TYR A 72 -8.42 19.94 -7.95
CA TYR A 72 -9.22 21.13 -8.24
C TYR A 72 -10.46 20.82 -9.09
#